data_AF-A0A9P4QN52-F1
#
_entry.id   AF-A0A9P4QN52-F1
#
_cell.length_a   1.000
_cell.length_b   1.000
_cell.length_c   1.000
_cell.angle_alpha   90.00
_cell.angle_beta   90.00
_cell.angle_gamma   90.00
#
_symmetry.space_group_name_H-M   'P 1'
#
loop_
_entity.id
_entity.type
_entity.pdbx_description
1 polymer ?
#
loop_
_entity_poly.entity_id
_entity_poly.type
_entity_poly.pdbx_seq_one_letter_code
_entity_poly.pdbx_strand_id
1 'polypeptide(L)'
;MPPTTNMANEMERYLNPALCANPKCQHSSKKPADIVCQGCKLVQYCCKACQSAHAGLHKKFCKSDLMAEIYVPRWVKEKRTPQFIGYNHREKLGYVSFGGDQFFWGNMPALDILNLQANGGKNTICNTAFLFAASGDMRNVVKTITGLPEAYEDQCTVVVNDRSFPIVARNALLLLIAFHFDQETAVPMMIHLWYSALVPAVMVKQLATHILPLIEDVCIKIKDRKADIIQAKTFKFGNGSLRLALMKEDWTNLKDYFKVPEGLTRDRAEAIRQNITMAPDRADYLDRTMYCMKSAGMRTCLMKFREDGVLLPFSASRNDFDTPNPSFYQTADIWPMRDNANPTGGWSHLEFMKCTPKASNDHTGGLFFYLRTLLIDFCKRMKSANISYQLFNVNATVLPGHLEQSGLGGILFDRIEIKVSNICDRGYLGPESVFATFAPLLKPASQTTKGILLMLYLNAVIEECHSRDGEVEDLHSKTQQAMKFLKNDSPARLRKFRNSIIDTHNPEAVRMSMASAMFLDFKKDFQTFSEKVQMDQLVKKHKLKIRRKHTIVEPWPFKLSAQSTQKEFDLLSASQWSGHERYMEFERDTEVTGVEELAALGEMSLGVN
;
A
#
# COMPACT_ATOMS: atom_id res chain seq x y z
N MET A 1 32.18 -11.69 3.98
CA MET A 1 32.74 -11.30 5.28
C MET A 1 31.63 -10.68 6.10
N PRO A 2 31.46 -11.02 7.40
CA PRO A 2 30.51 -10.31 8.25
C PRO A 2 30.90 -8.82 8.31
N PRO A 3 29.94 -7.89 8.44
CA PRO A 3 30.23 -6.47 8.56
C PRO A 3 31.16 -6.24 9.75
N THR A 4 32.20 -5.43 9.58
CA THR A 4 33.06 -5.02 10.70
C THR A 4 32.22 -4.28 11.74
N THR A 5 32.50 -4.51 13.03
CA THR A 5 31.74 -4.02 14.20
C THR A 5 31.46 -2.52 14.21
N ASN A 6 32.22 -1.73 13.45
CA ASN A 6 32.05 -0.28 13.28
C ASN A 6 30.90 0.10 12.33
N MET A 7 30.57 -0.75 11.33
CA MET A 7 29.49 -0.52 10.36
C MET A 7 28.11 -0.89 10.90
N ALA A 8 28.00 -1.95 11.71
CA ALA A 8 26.74 -2.31 12.37
C ALA A 8 26.23 -1.17 13.27
N ASN A 9 27.16 -0.48 13.95
CA ASN A 9 26.90 0.68 14.79
C ASN A 9 26.44 1.92 13.96
N GLU A 10 26.84 2.02 12.69
CA GLU A 10 26.41 3.11 11.80
C GLU A 10 24.99 2.94 11.27
N MET A 11 24.56 1.69 11.03
CA MET A 11 23.21 1.38 10.55
C MET A 11 22.15 1.43 11.66
N GLU A 12 22.55 1.10 12.90
CA GLU A 12 21.67 1.09 14.06
C GLU A 12 20.98 2.45 14.31
N ARG A 13 21.66 3.57 14.05
CA ARG A 13 21.07 4.92 14.20
C ARG A 13 19.89 5.16 13.26
N TYR A 14 19.83 4.47 12.12
CA TYR A 14 18.69 4.56 11.19
C TYR A 14 17.56 3.63 11.59
N LEU A 15 17.85 2.52 12.28
CA LEU A 15 16.83 1.68 12.90
C LEU A 15 16.19 2.37 14.11
N ASN A 16 17.00 3.07 14.90
CA ASN A 16 16.61 3.77 16.12
C ASN A 16 16.94 5.28 16.02
N PRO A 17 16.25 6.04 15.16
CA PRO A 17 16.55 7.45 14.96
C PRO A 17 16.34 8.24 16.26
N ALA A 18 17.27 9.17 16.51
CA ALA A 18 17.17 10.10 17.64
C ALA A 18 15.84 10.88 17.57
N LEU A 19 15.06 10.75 18.64
CA LEU A 19 13.72 11.33 18.74
C LEU A 19 13.73 12.79 19.23
N CYS A 20 14.84 13.27 19.77
CA CYS A 20 14.98 14.66 20.17
C CYS A 20 15.07 15.56 18.93
N ALA A 21 14.11 16.50 18.78
CA ALA A 21 14.03 17.35 17.60
C ALA A 21 15.17 18.38 17.45
N ASN A 22 16.03 18.54 18.46
CA ASN A 22 17.20 19.42 18.34
C ASN A 22 18.33 18.68 17.61
N PRO A 23 18.68 19.05 16.36
CA PRO A 23 19.70 18.35 15.59
C PRO A 23 21.12 18.53 16.17
N LYS A 24 21.33 19.55 17.02
CA LYS A 24 22.62 19.82 17.68
C LYS A 24 22.74 19.11 19.04
N CYS A 25 21.76 18.29 19.42
CA CYS A 25 21.78 17.60 20.70
C CYS A 25 22.80 16.46 20.71
N GLN A 26 23.87 16.60 21.51
CA GLN A 26 24.90 15.58 21.71
C GLN A 26 24.46 14.40 22.60
N HIS A 27 23.31 14.51 23.29
CA HIS A 27 22.78 13.49 24.20
C HIS A 27 21.52 12.80 23.66
N SER A 28 21.16 13.05 22.39
CA SER A 28 19.92 12.58 21.78
C SER A 28 19.80 11.06 21.71
N SER A 29 20.93 10.35 21.64
CA SER A 29 21.03 8.89 21.68
C SER A 29 21.07 8.30 23.09
N LYS A 30 21.31 9.11 24.14
CA LYS A 30 21.53 8.65 25.52
C LYS A 30 20.37 8.93 26.47
N LYS A 31 19.47 9.85 26.12
CA LYS A 31 18.33 10.25 26.97
C LYS A 31 17.01 10.11 26.21
N PRO A 32 15.97 9.53 26.84
CA PRO A 32 14.65 9.45 26.23
C PRO A 32 14.08 10.86 25.98
N ALA A 33 13.39 11.02 24.86
CA ALA A 33 12.79 12.30 24.47
C ALA A 33 11.38 12.42 25.06
N ASP A 34 11.31 12.80 26.33
CA ASP A 34 10.06 12.78 27.11
C ASP A 34 9.26 14.08 27.07
N ILE A 35 9.88 15.19 26.69
CA ILE A 35 9.26 16.50 26.70
C ILE A 35 8.60 16.75 25.35
N VAL A 36 7.28 16.60 25.28
CA VAL A 36 6.49 16.84 24.06
C VAL A 36 6.08 18.31 23.97
N CYS A 37 6.11 18.88 22.76
CA CYS A 37 5.51 20.20 22.55
C CYS A 37 3.99 20.14 22.71
N GLN A 38 3.45 20.83 23.71
CA GLN A 38 2.01 20.82 23.99
C GLN A 38 1.16 21.50 22.91
N GLY A 39 1.74 22.45 22.15
CA GLY A 39 1.03 23.16 21.09
C GLY A 39 0.73 22.28 19.88
N CYS A 40 1.74 21.60 19.33
CA CYS A 40 1.59 20.83 18.10
C CYS A 40 1.53 19.32 18.31
N LYS A 41 2.10 18.80 19.40
CA LYS A 41 2.32 17.37 19.66
C LYS A 41 3.04 16.61 18.54
N LEU A 42 3.78 17.31 17.67
CA LEU A 42 4.56 16.77 16.55
C LEU A 42 6.01 16.43 16.91
N VAL A 43 6.57 17.12 17.91
CA VAL A 43 7.98 17.00 18.28
C VAL A 43 8.13 16.75 19.78
N GLN A 44 9.25 16.11 20.11
CA GLN A 44 9.64 15.79 21.47
C GLN A 44 11.14 16.06 21.70
N TYR A 45 11.52 16.25 22.96
CA TYR A 45 12.85 16.68 23.38
C TYR A 45 13.34 15.90 24.60
N CYS A 46 14.64 15.67 24.68
CA CYS A 46 15.27 15.03 25.86
C CYS A 46 15.44 15.98 27.05
N CYS A 47 15.42 17.31 26.83
CA CYS A 47 15.54 18.31 27.89
C CYS A 47 15.01 19.67 27.45
N LYS A 48 14.71 20.55 28.42
CA LYS A 48 14.23 21.93 28.17
C LYS A 48 15.24 22.76 27.36
N ALA A 49 16.54 22.56 27.57
CA ALA A 49 17.57 23.26 26.80
C ALA A 49 17.48 22.96 25.29
N CYS A 50 17.22 21.70 24.92
CA CYS A 50 17.01 21.32 23.51
C CYS A 50 15.73 21.91 22.93
N GLN A 51 14.66 21.97 23.73
CA GLN A 51 13.42 22.62 23.34
C GLN A 51 13.65 24.12 23.05
N SER A 52 14.35 24.83 23.93
CA SER A 52 14.67 26.25 23.74
C SER A 52 15.56 26.47 22.52
N ALA A 53 16.60 25.63 22.33
CA ALA A 53 17.50 25.74 21.18
C ALA A 53 16.81 25.49 19.83
N HIS A 54 15.86 24.55 19.78
CA HIS A 54 15.12 24.23 18.56
C HIS A 54 13.90 25.16 18.32
N ALA A 55 13.51 25.97 19.31
CA ALA A 55 12.26 26.74 19.29
C ALA A 55 12.10 27.61 18.04
N GLY A 56 13.17 28.25 17.57
CA GLY A 56 13.14 29.11 16.38
C GLY A 56 12.77 28.36 15.09
N LEU A 57 13.39 27.19 14.86
CA LEU A 57 13.10 26.34 13.69
C LEU A 57 11.72 25.68 13.84
N HIS A 58 11.44 25.15 15.01
CA HIS A 58 10.18 24.48 15.33
C HIS A 58 8.95 25.39 15.18
N LYS A 59 9.05 26.68 15.54
CA LYS A 59 7.94 27.64 15.50
C LYS A 59 7.31 27.74 14.11
N LYS A 60 8.09 27.57 13.03
CA LYS A 60 7.61 27.59 11.64
C LYS A 60 6.54 26.54 11.38
N PHE A 61 6.75 25.30 11.87
CA PHE A 61 5.79 24.21 11.74
C PHE A 61 4.68 24.31 12.78
N CYS A 62 5.04 24.58 14.05
CA CYS A 62 4.10 24.62 15.17
C CYS A 62 3.00 25.68 15.03
N LYS A 63 3.33 26.82 14.42
CA LYS A 63 2.40 27.94 14.18
C LYS A 63 2.00 28.07 12.71
N SER A 64 2.23 27.05 11.89
CA SER A 64 1.83 27.05 10.49
C SER A 64 0.30 27.00 10.34
N ASP A 65 -0.20 27.47 9.21
CA ASP A 65 -1.62 27.35 8.85
C ASP A 65 -2.09 25.89 8.78
N LEU A 66 -1.18 24.95 8.50
CA LEU A 66 -1.47 23.51 8.50
C LEU A 66 -1.85 23.01 9.89
N MET A 67 -1.35 23.66 10.94
CA MET A 67 -1.65 23.33 12.33
C MET A 67 -2.93 23.99 12.86
N ALA A 68 -3.58 24.86 12.09
CA ALA A 68 -4.83 25.47 12.48
C ALA A 68 -5.96 24.43 12.63
N GLU A 69 -6.87 24.63 13.59
CA GLU A 69 -8.04 23.74 13.75
C GLU A 69 -8.88 23.68 12.46
N ILE A 70 -9.01 24.81 11.78
CA ILE A 70 -9.66 24.92 10.47
C ILE A 70 -8.61 25.35 9.45
N TYR A 71 -8.23 24.40 8.59
CA TYR A 71 -7.41 24.70 7.43
C TYR A 71 -8.21 25.53 6.42
N VAL A 72 -7.59 26.58 5.87
CA VAL A 72 -8.21 27.43 4.84
C VAL A 72 -7.45 27.23 3.53
N PRO A 73 -8.07 26.61 2.51
CA PRO A 73 -7.47 26.41 1.20
C PRO A 73 -7.01 27.70 0.54
N ARG A 74 -5.98 27.63 -0.32
CA ARG A 74 -5.44 28.79 -1.04
C ARG A 74 -6.48 29.47 -1.91
N TRP A 75 -7.29 28.71 -2.64
CA TRP A 75 -8.34 29.27 -3.50
C TRP A 75 -9.33 30.16 -2.74
N VAL A 76 -9.59 29.87 -1.46
CA VAL A 76 -10.46 30.68 -0.59
C VAL A 76 -9.76 31.97 -0.19
N LYS A 77 -8.48 31.89 0.21
CA LYS A 77 -7.68 33.07 0.58
C LYS A 77 -7.50 34.02 -0.60
N GLU A 78 -7.30 33.46 -1.78
CA GLU A 78 -7.05 34.16 -3.05
C GLU A 78 -8.36 34.57 -3.75
N LYS A 79 -9.53 34.15 -3.24
CA LYS A 79 -10.85 34.42 -3.81
C LYS A 79 -10.96 34.01 -5.28
N ARG A 80 -10.44 32.84 -5.62
CA ARG A 80 -10.44 32.29 -6.98
C ARG A 80 -11.23 30.99 -7.08
N THR A 81 -11.60 30.65 -8.30
CA THR A 81 -12.17 29.34 -8.62
C THR A 81 -11.08 28.28 -8.54
N PRO A 82 -11.30 27.17 -7.81
CA PRO A 82 -10.38 26.03 -7.85
C PRO A 82 -10.31 25.45 -9.26
N GLN A 83 -9.13 25.02 -9.69
CA GLN A 83 -8.90 24.45 -11.01
C GLN A 83 -9.74 23.20 -11.30
N PHE A 84 -10.17 22.46 -10.27
CA PHE A 84 -11.04 21.30 -10.42
C PHE A 84 -12.53 21.66 -10.62
N ILE A 85 -12.90 22.95 -10.68
CA ILE A 85 -14.27 23.43 -10.90
C ILE A 85 -14.32 24.15 -12.27
N GLY A 86 -14.78 23.46 -13.32
CA GLY A 86 -14.83 23.97 -14.71
C GLY A 86 -15.65 23.11 -15.71
N TYR A 87 -15.93 23.65 -16.90
CA TYR A 87 -16.83 23.07 -17.95
C TYR A 87 -16.21 21.97 -18.83
N ASN A 88 -15.09 21.37 -18.47
CA ASN A 88 -14.60 20.21 -19.20
C ASN A 88 -15.32 18.97 -18.69
N HIS A 89 -16.19 18.39 -19.51
CA HIS A 89 -16.95 17.17 -19.20
C HIS A 89 -16.07 15.96 -18.80
N ARG A 90 -14.75 15.99 -19.10
CA ARG A 90 -13.76 15.00 -18.66
C ARG A 90 -13.26 15.21 -17.21
N GLU A 91 -13.43 16.40 -16.64
CA GLU A 91 -12.87 16.79 -15.33
C GLU A 91 -13.83 16.57 -14.15
N LYS A 92 -15.13 16.34 -14.42
CA LYS A 92 -16.15 16.01 -13.41
C LYS A 92 -15.90 14.68 -12.67
N LEU A 93 -14.85 13.94 -13.05
CA LEU A 93 -14.64 12.52 -12.73
C LEU A 93 -13.51 12.24 -11.74
N GLY A 94 -13.00 13.24 -11.03
CA GLY A 94 -12.21 13.00 -9.81
C GLY A 94 -10.82 12.36 -9.96
N TYR A 95 -10.37 12.01 -11.17
CA TYR A 95 -9.06 11.39 -11.41
C TYR A 95 -8.29 12.08 -12.54
N VAL A 96 -7.96 13.36 -12.38
CA VAL A 96 -6.90 13.95 -13.21
C VAL A 96 -5.57 13.36 -12.73
N SER A 97 -5.01 12.42 -13.48
CA SER A 97 -3.68 11.86 -13.20
C SER A 97 -2.60 12.92 -13.47
N PHE A 98 -1.64 13.07 -12.57
CA PHE A 98 -0.47 13.92 -12.76
C PHE A 98 0.76 13.24 -12.16
N GLY A 99 1.89 13.36 -12.85
CA GLY A 99 3.11 12.62 -12.52
C GLY A 99 3.22 11.30 -13.26
N GLY A 100 4.14 10.45 -12.81
CA GLY A 100 4.42 9.15 -13.42
C GLY A 100 3.31 8.12 -13.18
N ASP A 101 3.44 7.00 -13.88
CA ASP A 101 2.46 5.91 -13.94
C ASP A 101 2.81 4.71 -13.06
N GLN A 102 3.91 4.79 -12.29
CA GLN A 102 4.34 3.71 -11.43
C GLN A 102 3.62 3.72 -10.08
N PHE A 103 3.26 2.52 -9.60
CA PHE A 103 2.53 2.29 -8.35
C PHE A 103 3.38 1.54 -7.32
N PHE A 104 4.51 2.13 -6.91
CA PHE A 104 5.45 1.50 -5.97
C PHE A 104 4.95 1.37 -4.52
N TRP A 105 3.87 2.07 -4.17
CA TRP A 105 3.24 1.98 -2.85
C TRP A 105 1.80 1.53 -3.03
N GLY A 106 1.39 0.56 -2.21
CA GLY A 106 0.02 0.09 -2.18
C GLY A 106 -0.99 1.20 -1.87
N ASN A 107 -2.14 1.14 -2.52
CA ASN A 107 -3.27 2.04 -2.31
C ASN A 107 -4.34 1.48 -1.36
N MET A 108 -4.13 0.27 -0.82
CA MET A 108 -5.02 -0.39 0.13
C MET A 108 -4.22 -0.88 1.34
N PRO A 109 -4.81 -1.02 2.54
CA PRO A 109 -4.12 -1.61 3.68
C PRO A 109 -3.63 -3.04 3.39
N ALA A 110 -2.42 -3.33 3.88
CA ALA A 110 -1.85 -4.67 3.89
C ALA A 110 -2.78 -5.66 4.62
N LEU A 111 -3.01 -6.81 4.01
CA LEU A 111 -3.71 -7.94 4.59
C LEU A 111 -2.74 -9.07 4.91
N ASP A 112 -3.07 -9.80 5.97
CA ASP A 112 -2.57 -11.15 6.19
C ASP A 112 -3.54 -12.12 5.51
N ILE A 113 -3.17 -12.71 4.37
CA ILE A 113 -4.03 -13.65 3.65
C ILE A 113 -4.10 -15.04 4.30
N LEU A 114 -3.21 -15.31 5.25
CA LEU A 114 -3.25 -16.53 6.05
C LEU A 114 -4.37 -16.41 7.09
N ASN A 115 -4.44 -15.26 7.79
CA ASN A 115 -5.37 -14.92 8.86
C ASN A 115 -5.72 -16.12 9.75
N LEU A 116 -4.71 -16.61 10.47
CA LEU A 116 -4.77 -17.86 11.23
C LEU A 116 -5.92 -17.92 12.24
N GLN A 117 -6.24 -16.80 12.87
CA GLN A 117 -7.29 -16.72 13.89
C GLN A 117 -8.66 -17.08 13.30
N ALA A 118 -8.97 -16.57 12.11
CA ALA A 118 -10.22 -16.87 11.42
C ALA A 118 -10.18 -18.20 10.64
N ASN A 119 -8.98 -18.70 10.31
CA ASN A 119 -8.77 -19.83 9.40
C ASN A 119 -8.22 -21.10 10.05
N GLY A 120 -8.48 -21.37 11.33
CA GLY A 120 -8.30 -22.71 11.93
C GLY A 120 -7.09 -22.91 12.84
N GLY A 121 -6.47 -21.81 13.29
CA GLY A 121 -5.47 -21.85 14.35
C GLY A 121 -4.12 -22.45 13.92
N LYS A 122 -3.14 -22.40 14.83
CA LYS A 122 -1.72 -22.68 14.54
C LYS A 122 -1.43 -24.14 14.10
N ASN A 123 -2.30 -25.10 14.44
CA ASN A 123 -2.03 -26.53 14.27
C ASN A 123 -2.54 -27.12 12.94
N THR A 124 -3.03 -26.29 12.01
CA THR A 124 -3.63 -26.76 10.74
C THR A 124 -2.82 -26.37 9.50
N ILE A 125 -1.65 -25.77 9.67
CA ILE A 125 -0.81 -25.36 8.56
C ILE A 125 0.38 -26.30 8.41
N CYS A 126 0.47 -26.97 7.26
CA CYS A 126 1.66 -27.67 6.80
C CYS A 126 1.86 -27.39 5.29
N ASN A 127 3.11 -27.33 4.84
CA ASN A 127 3.49 -27.17 3.43
C ASN A 127 2.64 -26.14 2.65
N THR A 128 2.68 -24.89 3.11
CA THR A 128 1.86 -23.82 2.52
C THR A 128 2.44 -23.26 1.23
N ALA A 129 1.54 -22.93 0.31
CA ALA A 129 1.86 -22.20 -0.90
C ALA A 129 0.96 -20.97 -1.06
N PHE A 130 1.59 -19.80 -1.22
CA PHE A 130 0.93 -18.52 -1.45
C PHE A 130 1.26 -17.98 -2.84
N LEU A 131 0.27 -17.45 -3.54
CA LEU A 131 0.44 -16.77 -4.82
C LEU A 131 -0.08 -15.34 -4.75
N PHE A 132 0.79 -14.38 -5.03
CA PHE A 132 0.48 -12.97 -5.20
C PHE A 132 0.62 -12.62 -6.70
N ALA A 133 -0.46 -12.79 -7.46
CA ALA A 133 -0.40 -12.87 -8.93
C ALA A 133 -0.21 -11.51 -9.66
N ALA A 134 -0.61 -10.43 -9.01
CA ALA A 134 -0.41 -9.05 -9.46
C ALA A 134 -0.15 -8.21 -8.21
N SER A 135 1.01 -8.45 -7.61
CA SER A 135 1.28 -8.11 -6.21
C SER A 135 1.39 -6.62 -5.97
N GLY A 136 1.79 -5.81 -6.95
CA GLY A 136 2.33 -4.50 -6.66
C GLY A 136 3.51 -4.63 -5.70
N ASP A 137 3.49 -3.89 -4.60
CA ASP A 137 4.54 -3.93 -3.57
C ASP A 137 4.50 -5.16 -2.64
N MET A 138 5.50 -5.27 -1.76
CA MET A 138 5.69 -6.40 -0.85
C MET A 138 4.80 -6.37 0.40
N ARG A 139 3.87 -5.42 0.56
CA ARG A 139 3.20 -5.17 1.87
C ARG A 139 2.38 -6.37 2.37
N ASN A 140 1.66 -7.04 1.47
CA ASN A 140 0.84 -8.21 1.82
C ASN A 140 1.72 -9.44 2.06
N VAL A 141 2.81 -9.59 1.29
CA VAL A 141 3.79 -10.65 1.50
C VAL A 141 4.40 -10.52 2.90
N VAL A 142 4.89 -9.33 3.25
CA VAL A 142 5.47 -9.05 4.57
C VAL A 142 4.45 -9.39 5.66
N LYS A 143 3.22 -8.85 5.58
CA LYS A 143 2.20 -9.05 6.61
C LYS A 143 1.77 -10.52 6.76
N THR A 144 1.67 -11.25 5.65
CA THR A 144 1.32 -12.68 5.65
C THR A 144 2.44 -13.54 6.24
N ILE A 145 3.69 -13.29 5.86
CA ILE A 145 4.82 -14.06 6.36
C ILE A 145 5.07 -13.78 7.86
N THR A 146 4.88 -12.55 8.32
CA THR A 146 4.90 -12.25 9.76
C THR A 146 3.78 -12.95 10.54
N GLY A 147 2.67 -13.31 9.88
CA GLY A 147 1.55 -14.05 10.46
C GLY A 147 1.81 -15.54 10.65
N LEU A 148 2.90 -16.10 10.11
CA LEU A 148 3.26 -17.50 10.31
C LEU A 148 3.55 -17.80 11.80
N PRO A 149 3.20 -18.99 12.33
CA PRO A 149 3.54 -19.36 13.71
C PRO A 149 5.05 -19.46 13.92
N GLU A 150 5.58 -19.02 15.07
CA GLU A 150 7.02 -19.14 15.41
C GLU A 150 7.57 -20.56 15.22
N ALA A 151 6.81 -21.58 15.61
CA ALA A 151 7.16 -23.00 15.45
C ALA A 151 6.83 -23.59 14.06
N TYR A 152 6.70 -22.77 13.02
CA TYR A 152 6.47 -23.27 11.66
C TYR A 152 7.77 -23.86 11.09
N GLU A 153 7.82 -25.18 10.96
CA GLU A 153 9.01 -25.92 10.50
C GLU A 153 8.88 -26.43 9.06
N ASP A 154 7.66 -26.49 8.53
CA ASP A 154 7.38 -26.99 7.18
C ASP A 154 7.85 -26.02 6.09
N GLN A 155 7.81 -26.49 4.83
CA GLN A 155 8.15 -25.65 3.69
C GLN A 155 7.05 -24.61 3.44
N CYS A 156 7.42 -23.36 3.17
CA CYS A 156 6.51 -22.32 2.68
C CYS A 156 6.97 -21.85 1.30
N THR A 157 6.09 -21.92 0.30
CA THR A 157 6.36 -21.43 -1.05
C THR A 157 5.60 -20.14 -1.28
N VAL A 158 6.31 -19.08 -1.68
CA VAL A 158 5.75 -17.75 -1.92
C VAL A 158 6.03 -17.37 -3.37
N VAL A 159 5.00 -17.35 -4.20
CA VAL A 159 5.09 -16.88 -5.59
C VAL A 159 4.58 -15.45 -5.67
N VAL A 160 5.39 -14.55 -6.23
CA VAL A 160 5.08 -13.14 -6.44
C VAL A 160 5.24 -12.84 -7.92
N ASN A 161 4.21 -12.28 -8.54
CA ASN A 161 4.23 -11.90 -9.94
C ASN A 161 3.71 -10.48 -10.14
N ASP A 162 4.39 -9.75 -11.02
CA ASP A 162 3.92 -8.46 -11.52
C ASP A 162 4.35 -8.27 -12.98
N ARG A 163 3.53 -7.57 -13.78
CA ARG A 163 3.86 -7.24 -15.17
C ARG A 163 4.91 -6.13 -15.24
N SER A 164 4.92 -5.21 -14.26
CA SER A 164 5.84 -4.07 -14.25
C SER A 164 7.22 -4.50 -13.75
N PHE A 165 8.23 -4.44 -14.63
CA PHE A 165 9.61 -4.71 -14.26
C PHE A 165 10.09 -3.84 -13.08
N PRO A 166 9.84 -2.51 -13.05
CA PRO A 166 10.20 -1.69 -11.90
C PRO A 166 9.65 -2.16 -10.55
N ILE A 167 8.44 -2.73 -10.54
CA ILE A 167 7.86 -3.30 -9.32
C ILE A 167 8.60 -4.58 -8.92
N VAL A 168 8.82 -5.51 -9.87
CA VAL A 168 9.53 -6.77 -9.59
C VAL A 168 10.97 -6.51 -9.15
N ALA A 169 11.68 -5.57 -9.78
CA ALA A 169 13.03 -5.16 -9.41
C ALA A 169 13.11 -4.66 -7.97
N ARG A 170 12.16 -3.80 -7.55
CA ARG A 170 12.08 -3.30 -6.17
C ARG A 170 11.73 -4.41 -5.18
N ASN A 171 10.81 -5.31 -5.52
CA ASN A 171 10.47 -6.45 -4.67
C ASN A 171 11.66 -7.40 -4.49
N ALA A 172 12.40 -7.68 -5.56
CA ALA A 172 13.62 -8.47 -5.51
C ALA A 172 14.71 -7.79 -4.66
N LEU A 173 14.91 -6.48 -4.82
CA LEU A 173 15.82 -5.67 -4.01
C LEU A 173 15.52 -5.83 -2.51
N LEU A 174 14.26 -5.67 -2.11
CA LEU A 174 13.85 -5.79 -0.70
C LEU A 174 14.09 -7.19 -0.13
N LEU A 175 13.79 -8.25 -0.90
CA LEU A 175 14.05 -9.62 -0.48
C LEU A 175 15.55 -9.93 -0.38
N LEU A 176 16.35 -9.48 -1.35
CA LEU A 176 17.80 -9.64 -1.33
C LEU A 176 18.42 -8.97 -0.10
N ILE A 177 17.97 -7.76 0.26
CA ILE A 177 18.40 -7.05 1.47
C ILE A 177 18.05 -7.87 2.72
N ALA A 178 16.79 -8.30 2.82
CA ALA A 178 16.30 -9.03 3.99
C ALA A 178 16.97 -10.39 4.19
N PHE A 179 17.39 -11.06 3.10
CA PHE A 179 18.17 -12.30 3.16
C PHE A 179 19.65 -12.08 3.45
N HIS A 180 20.26 -11.05 2.87
CA HIS A 180 21.71 -10.87 2.91
C HIS A 180 22.22 -10.24 4.19
N PHE A 181 21.48 -9.28 4.76
CA PHE A 181 21.92 -8.50 5.90
C PHE A 181 21.34 -8.99 7.25
N ASP A 182 21.96 -8.57 8.36
CA ASP A 182 21.35 -8.68 9.68
C ASP A 182 20.10 -7.80 9.79
N GLN A 183 19.25 -8.04 10.78
CA GLN A 183 17.98 -7.29 10.90
C GLN A 183 18.26 -5.81 11.19
N GLU A 184 19.35 -5.51 11.89
CA GLU A 184 19.79 -4.17 12.27
C GLU A 184 20.15 -3.32 11.04
N THR A 185 20.73 -3.93 10.02
CA THR A 185 21.06 -3.29 8.74
C THR A 185 19.90 -3.39 7.73
N ALA A 186 19.27 -4.56 7.61
CA ALA A 186 18.23 -4.82 6.61
C ALA A 186 17.00 -3.93 6.79
N VAL A 187 16.49 -3.82 8.02
CA VAL A 187 15.23 -3.11 8.30
C VAL A 187 15.27 -1.63 7.92
N PRO A 188 16.25 -0.81 8.37
CA PRO A 188 16.31 0.59 7.94
C PRO A 188 16.54 0.72 6.43
N MET A 189 17.35 -0.15 5.81
CA MET A 189 17.51 -0.16 4.36
C MET A 189 16.18 -0.43 3.65
N MET A 190 15.42 -1.44 4.07
CA MET A 190 14.11 -1.76 3.49
C MET A 190 13.13 -0.60 3.62
N ILE A 191 13.02 0.04 4.80
CA ILE A 191 12.11 1.18 5.01
C ILE A 191 12.44 2.32 4.04
N HIS A 192 13.71 2.71 3.99
CA HIS A 192 14.12 3.88 3.24
C HIS A 192 14.19 3.62 1.73
N LEU A 193 14.65 2.45 1.29
CA LEU A 193 14.65 2.08 -0.12
C LEU A 193 13.24 1.89 -0.67
N TRP A 194 12.28 1.48 0.19
CA TRP A 194 10.88 1.35 -0.20
C TRP A 194 10.15 2.69 -0.25
N TYR A 195 10.33 3.57 0.74
CA TYR A 195 9.45 4.74 0.91
C TYR A 195 10.12 6.11 0.82
N SER A 196 11.45 6.19 0.88
CA SER A 196 12.17 7.47 0.89
C SER A 196 12.80 7.77 -0.47
N ALA A 197 12.60 8.98 -0.98
CA ALA A 197 13.19 9.46 -2.23
C ALA A 197 14.70 9.72 -2.09
N LEU A 198 15.14 10.13 -0.89
CA LEU A 198 16.55 10.21 -0.54
C LEU A 198 16.86 9.14 0.50
N VAL A 199 18.10 8.67 0.51
CA VAL A 199 18.63 7.70 1.46
C VAL A 199 20.02 8.14 1.91
N PRO A 200 20.52 7.64 3.06
CA PRO A 200 21.91 7.83 3.42
C PRO A 200 22.87 7.16 2.45
N ALA A 201 23.97 7.83 2.12
CA ALA A 201 25.01 7.32 1.21
C ALA A 201 25.51 5.92 1.59
N VAL A 202 25.60 5.64 2.90
CA VAL A 202 26.00 4.32 3.40
C VAL A 202 25.08 3.19 2.92
N MET A 203 23.77 3.43 2.77
CA MET A 203 22.83 2.40 2.29
C MET A 203 23.10 2.04 0.83
N VAL A 204 23.34 3.05 -0.03
CA VAL A 204 23.68 2.80 -1.45
C VAL A 204 25.04 2.12 -1.56
N LYS A 205 26.01 2.51 -0.74
CA LYS A 205 27.32 1.83 -0.67
C LYS A 205 27.16 0.35 -0.28
N GLN A 206 26.31 0.02 0.69
CA GLN A 206 26.03 -1.36 1.08
C GLN A 206 25.41 -2.15 -0.08
N LEU A 207 24.44 -1.58 -0.79
CA LEU A 207 23.83 -2.19 -1.98
C LEU A 207 24.88 -2.51 -3.06
N ALA A 208 25.70 -1.51 -3.41
CA ALA A 208 26.71 -1.65 -4.45
C ALA A 208 27.83 -2.64 -4.07
N THR A 209 28.19 -2.73 -2.78
CA THR A 209 29.28 -3.59 -2.31
C THR A 209 28.84 -5.04 -2.16
N HIS A 210 27.60 -5.29 -1.69
CA HIS A 210 27.19 -6.61 -1.21
C HIS A 210 26.14 -7.30 -2.08
N ILE A 211 25.23 -6.54 -2.71
CA ILE A 211 24.11 -7.12 -3.47
C ILE A 211 24.35 -7.04 -4.97
N LEU A 212 24.82 -5.90 -5.47
CA LEU A 212 25.09 -5.70 -6.89
C LEU A 212 26.00 -6.79 -7.51
N PRO A 213 27.10 -7.25 -6.87
CA PRO A 213 27.94 -8.30 -7.45
C PRO A 213 27.18 -9.62 -7.71
N LEU A 214 26.13 -9.91 -6.92
CA LEU A 214 25.27 -11.09 -7.13
C LEU A 214 24.50 -10.98 -8.45
N ILE A 215 24.11 -9.76 -8.83
CA ILE A 215 23.38 -9.49 -10.08
C ILE A 215 24.36 -9.44 -11.26
N GLU A 216 25.53 -8.84 -11.08
CA GLU A 216 26.59 -8.80 -12.10
C GLU A 216 27.07 -10.21 -12.48
N ASP A 217 27.23 -11.12 -11.50
CA ASP A 217 27.56 -12.53 -11.75
C ASP A 217 26.51 -13.22 -12.63
N VAL A 218 25.23 -12.95 -12.40
CA VAL A 218 24.14 -13.48 -13.25
C VAL A 218 24.24 -12.92 -14.66
N CYS A 219 24.42 -11.60 -14.79
CA CYS A 219 24.55 -10.94 -16.09
C CYS A 219 25.71 -11.52 -16.93
N ILE A 220 26.85 -11.80 -16.30
CA ILE A 220 28.01 -12.42 -16.94
C ILE A 220 27.64 -13.82 -17.46
N LYS A 221 26.96 -14.63 -16.64
CA LYS A 221 26.60 -16.02 -16.98
C LYS A 221 25.54 -16.13 -18.07
N ILE A 222 24.69 -15.11 -18.24
CA ILE A 222 23.63 -15.11 -19.26
C ILE A 222 24.03 -14.34 -20.53
N LYS A 223 25.26 -13.83 -20.63
CA LYS A 223 25.72 -12.97 -21.74
C LYS A 223 25.48 -13.59 -23.12
N ASP A 224 25.69 -14.90 -23.27
CA ASP A 224 25.54 -15.61 -24.56
C ASP A 224 24.18 -16.31 -24.72
N ARG A 225 23.27 -16.14 -23.76
CA ARG A 225 21.90 -16.65 -23.86
C ARG A 225 21.05 -15.77 -24.78
N LYS A 226 20.03 -16.37 -25.40
CA LYS A 226 19.07 -15.64 -26.24
C LYS A 226 18.26 -14.64 -25.41
N ALA A 227 17.94 -13.49 -26.00
CA ALA A 227 17.30 -12.37 -25.31
C ALA A 227 15.80 -12.59 -25.04
N ASP A 228 15.15 -13.38 -25.90
CA ASP A 228 13.72 -13.70 -25.88
C ASP A 228 13.32 -14.78 -24.86
N ILE A 229 14.29 -15.35 -24.15
CA ILE A 229 14.06 -16.41 -23.17
C ILE A 229 14.25 -15.85 -21.76
N ILE A 230 13.25 -16.06 -20.91
CA ILE A 230 13.32 -15.76 -19.49
C ILE A 230 14.46 -16.55 -18.84
N GLN A 231 15.36 -15.83 -18.17
CA GLN A 231 16.47 -16.40 -17.43
C GLN A 231 16.12 -16.41 -15.95
N ALA A 232 16.17 -17.59 -15.33
CA ALA A 232 15.89 -17.75 -13.91
C ALA A 232 17.18 -18.01 -13.11
N LYS A 233 17.33 -17.32 -11.99
CA LYS A 233 18.41 -17.57 -11.01
C LYS A 233 17.81 -17.82 -9.64
N THR A 234 18.26 -18.89 -8.99
CA THR A 234 18.01 -19.14 -7.57
C THR A 234 19.22 -18.72 -6.73
N PHE A 235 18.97 -17.82 -5.78
CA PHE A 235 19.85 -17.46 -4.68
C PHE A 235 19.43 -18.28 -3.44
N LYS A 236 20.38 -18.93 -2.78
CA LYS A 236 20.14 -19.73 -1.57
C LYS A 236 20.71 -19.00 -0.36
N PHE A 237 19.93 -18.91 0.72
CA PHE A 237 20.27 -18.17 1.93
C PHE A 237 19.86 -18.98 3.17
N GLY A 238 20.79 -19.78 3.71
CA GLY A 238 20.48 -20.68 4.82
C GLY A 238 19.31 -21.60 4.49
N ASN A 239 18.23 -21.52 5.30
CA ASN A 239 17.00 -22.30 5.12
C ASN A 239 16.05 -21.73 4.05
N GLY A 240 16.30 -20.52 3.54
CA GLY A 240 15.47 -19.85 2.56
C GLY A 240 16.07 -19.81 1.16
N SER A 241 15.24 -19.52 0.17
CA SER A 241 15.69 -19.27 -1.20
C SER A 241 14.89 -18.18 -1.88
N LEU A 242 15.53 -17.50 -2.82
CA LEU A 242 14.91 -16.53 -3.72
C LEU A 242 15.23 -16.94 -5.16
N ARG A 243 14.21 -17.32 -5.92
CA ARG A 243 14.30 -17.50 -7.37
C ARG A 243 13.71 -16.28 -8.06
N LEU A 244 14.50 -15.67 -8.93
CA LEU A 244 14.11 -14.51 -9.73
C LEU A 244 14.15 -14.90 -11.21
N ALA A 245 13.05 -14.69 -11.92
CA ALA A 245 12.88 -15.00 -13.33
C ALA A 245 12.57 -13.71 -14.11
N LEU A 246 13.53 -13.28 -14.94
CA LEU A 246 13.49 -12.03 -15.71
C LEU A 246 13.98 -12.27 -17.14
N MET A 247 13.59 -11.39 -18.07
CA MET A 247 14.23 -11.32 -19.38
C MET A 247 15.71 -10.91 -19.25
N LYS A 248 16.51 -11.22 -20.28
CA LYS A 248 17.94 -10.90 -20.27
C LYS A 248 18.22 -9.39 -20.15
N GLU A 249 17.42 -8.56 -20.83
CA GLU A 249 17.52 -7.11 -20.77
C GLU A 249 17.18 -6.60 -19.36
N ASP A 250 16.12 -7.14 -18.75
CA ASP A 250 15.71 -6.80 -17.38
C ASP A 250 16.76 -7.17 -16.33
N TRP A 251 17.47 -8.29 -16.49
CA TRP A 251 18.65 -8.59 -15.66
C TRP A 251 19.74 -7.53 -15.78
N THR A 252 19.94 -7.00 -16.99
CA THR A 252 20.92 -5.93 -17.23
C THR A 252 20.47 -4.63 -16.59
N ASN A 253 19.20 -4.26 -16.79
CA ASN A 253 18.57 -3.06 -16.22
C ASN A 253 18.50 -3.11 -14.68
N LEU A 254 18.39 -4.31 -14.10
CA LEU A 254 18.33 -4.49 -12.66
C LEU A 254 19.60 -3.97 -11.96
N LYS A 255 20.76 -3.95 -12.62
CA LYS A 255 22.00 -3.39 -12.05
C LYS A 255 21.87 -1.91 -11.67
N ASP A 256 21.05 -1.15 -12.42
CA ASP A 256 20.90 0.29 -12.23
C ASP A 256 20.10 0.62 -10.97
N TYR A 257 19.34 -0.33 -10.43
CA TYR A 257 18.60 -0.17 -9.16
C TYR A 257 19.52 -0.16 -7.92
N PHE A 258 20.81 -0.43 -8.09
CA PHE A 258 21.80 -0.46 -7.01
C PHE A 258 22.79 0.71 -7.07
N LYS A 259 22.68 1.60 -8.06
CA LYS A 259 23.59 2.74 -8.25
C LYS A 259 22.80 4.02 -8.53
N VAL A 260 23.24 5.14 -7.99
CA VAL A 260 22.68 6.43 -8.35
C VAL A 260 23.02 6.73 -9.81
N PRO A 261 22.06 7.19 -10.64
CA PRO A 261 22.36 7.62 -12.00
C PRO A 261 23.47 8.66 -12.04
N GLU A 262 24.32 8.56 -13.05
CA GLU A 262 25.42 9.51 -13.25
C GLU A 262 24.88 10.94 -13.41
N GLY A 263 25.47 11.89 -12.67
CA GLY A 263 25.09 13.30 -12.71
C GLY A 263 23.79 13.65 -11.96
N LEU A 264 23.12 12.69 -11.30
CA LEU A 264 21.96 12.97 -10.45
C LEU A 264 22.41 13.38 -9.04
N THR A 265 22.41 14.69 -8.78
CA THR A 265 22.67 15.25 -7.45
C THR A 265 21.43 15.20 -6.56
N ARG A 266 21.62 15.38 -5.25
CA ARG A 266 20.54 15.56 -4.28
C ARG A 266 19.55 16.64 -4.71
N ASP A 267 20.04 17.85 -5.00
CA ASP A 267 19.21 19.01 -5.31
C ASP A 267 18.42 18.80 -6.61
N ARG A 268 19.04 18.16 -7.62
CA ARG A 268 18.35 17.81 -8.87
C ARG A 268 17.24 16.79 -8.63
N ALA A 269 17.51 15.74 -7.84
CA ALA A 269 16.52 14.73 -7.49
C ALA A 269 15.34 15.33 -6.70
N GLU A 270 15.62 16.20 -5.72
CA GLU A 270 14.60 16.94 -4.97
C GLU A 270 13.74 17.80 -5.92
N ALA A 271 14.37 18.54 -6.85
CA ALA A 271 13.65 19.37 -7.83
C ALA A 271 12.76 18.55 -8.75
N ILE A 272 13.25 17.43 -9.31
CA ILE A 272 12.47 16.53 -10.18
C ILE A 272 11.23 16.03 -9.45
N ARG A 273 11.39 15.58 -8.20
CA ARG A 273 10.27 15.10 -7.40
C ARG A 273 9.29 16.23 -7.07
N GLN A 274 9.79 17.38 -6.64
CA GLN A 274 8.95 18.53 -6.28
C GLN A 274 8.20 19.11 -7.49
N ASN A 275 8.76 19.04 -8.69
CA ASN A 275 8.04 19.40 -9.92
C ASN A 275 6.76 18.57 -10.12
N ILE A 276 6.71 17.36 -9.55
CA ILE A 276 5.51 16.52 -9.57
C ILE A 276 4.69 16.67 -8.28
N THR A 277 5.29 16.48 -7.11
CA THR A 277 4.59 16.45 -5.83
C THR A 277 4.21 17.84 -5.32
N MET A 278 4.78 18.91 -5.86
CA MET A 278 4.50 20.30 -5.45
C MET A 278 4.13 21.18 -6.65
N ALA A 279 3.69 20.57 -7.76
CA ALA A 279 3.27 21.28 -8.96
C ALA A 279 2.21 22.35 -8.66
N PRO A 280 2.39 23.60 -9.14
CA PRO A 280 1.40 24.67 -8.97
C PRO A 280 0.00 24.30 -9.47
N ASP A 281 -0.09 23.59 -10.60
CA ASP A 281 -1.34 23.10 -11.20
C ASP A 281 -2.04 22.01 -10.37
N ARG A 282 -1.38 21.52 -9.32
CA ARG A 282 -1.92 20.51 -8.40
C ARG A 282 -2.23 21.09 -7.03
N ALA A 283 -2.03 22.39 -6.85
CA ALA A 283 -2.24 23.11 -5.61
C ALA A 283 -3.65 22.90 -5.04
N ASP A 284 -4.68 23.04 -5.89
CA ASP A 284 -6.07 22.93 -5.46
C ASP A 284 -6.48 21.51 -5.09
N TYR A 285 -5.97 20.52 -5.81
CA TYR A 285 -6.22 19.12 -5.49
C TYR A 285 -5.63 18.76 -4.13
N LEU A 286 -4.42 19.24 -3.85
CA LEU A 286 -3.74 19.06 -2.57
C LEU A 286 -4.48 19.77 -1.42
N ASP A 287 -4.88 21.02 -1.64
CA ASP A 287 -5.62 21.81 -0.65
C ASP A 287 -6.99 21.21 -0.35
N ARG A 288 -7.66 20.63 -1.36
CA ARG A 288 -8.91 19.85 -1.20
C ARG A 288 -8.70 18.65 -0.30
N THR A 289 -7.63 17.88 -0.52
CA THR A 289 -7.27 16.76 0.34
C THR A 289 -7.00 17.22 1.77
N MET A 290 -6.21 18.28 1.97
CA MET A 290 -5.93 18.81 3.31
C MET A 290 -7.16 19.34 4.03
N TYR A 291 -8.11 19.93 3.29
CA TYR A 291 -9.35 20.43 3.87
C TYR A 291 -10.19 19.30 4.48
N CYS A 292 -10.21 18.13 3.85
CA CYS A 292 -10.89 16.94 4.35
C CYS A 292 -10.15 16.27 5.53
N MET A 293 -8.84 16.50 5.68
CA MET A 293 -8.06 15.99 6.81
C MET A 293 -8.39 16.76 8.09
N LYS A 294 -9.02 16.11 9.06
CA LYS A 294 -9.29 16.70 10.39
C LYS A 294 -8.02 16.93 11.21
N SER A 295 -7.10 15.95 11.21
CA SER A 295 -5.87 16.02 12.01
C SER A 295 -4.88 17.03 11.44
N ALA A 296 -4.54 18.03 12.25
CA ALA A 296 -3.43 18.95 12.01
C ALA A 296 -2.08 18.23 11.86
N GLY A 297 -1.89 17.13 12.60
CA GLY A 297 -0.72 16.28 12.46
C GLY A 297 -0.63 15.65 11.06
N MET A 298 -1.73 15.11 10.54
CA MET A 298 -1.76 14.50 9.21
C MET A 298 -1.38 15.49 8.12
N ARG A 299 -1.95 16.70 8.14
CA ARG A 299 -1.65 17.74 7.14
C ARG A 299 -0.17 18.14 7.17
N THR A 300 0.36 18.36 8.36
CA THR A 300 1.76 18.80 8.53
C THR A 300 2.75 17.69 8.19
N CYS A 301 2.48 16.45 8.59
CA CYS A 301 3.27 15.27 8.20
C CYS A 301 3.23 15.02 6.69
N LEU A 302 2.04 15.11 6.06
CA LEU A 302 1.89 15.00 4.61
C LEU A 302 2.75 16.04 3.89
N MET A 303 2.63 17.32 4.28
CA MET A 303 3.40 18.39 3.65
C MET A 303 4.90 18.20 3.82
N LYS A 304 5.34 17.84 5.03
CA LYS A 304 6.75 17.57 5.28
C LYS A 304 7.28 16.45 4.37
N PHE A 305 6.54 15.35 4.24
CA PHE A 305 6.92 14.27 3.34
C PHE A 305 6.91 14.69 1.86
N ARG A 306 5.98 15.57 1.44
CA ARG A 306 5.99 16.14 0.07
C ARG A 306 7.14 17.11 -0.15
N GLU A 307 7.63 17.77 0.88
CA GLU A 307 8.78 18.69 0.81
C GLU A 307 10.09 17.92 0.75
N ASP A 308 10.33 16.99 1.69
CA ASP A 308 11.62 16.29 1.82
C ASP A 308 11.66 14.89 1.15
N GLY A 309 10.52 14.21 1.01
CA GLY A 309 10.43 12.88 0.41
C GLY A 309 10.99 11.76 1.29
N VAL A 310 11.17 11.98 2.60
CA VAL A 310 11.83 11.01 3.50
C VAL A 310 10.87 10.51 4.57
N LEU A 311 10.69 9.18 4.63
CA LEU A 311 9.85 8.54 5.66
C LEU A 311 10.64 8.40 6.97
N LEU A 312 10.43 9.35 7.89
CA LEU A 312 11.05 9.38 9.22
C LEU A 312 10.11 10.02 10.26
N PRO A 313 10.26 9.71 11.56
CA PRO A 313 9.60 10.45 12.64
C PRO A 313 9.80 11.95 12.49
N PHE A 314 8.79 12.78 12.74
CA PHE A 314 8.82 14.21 12.43
C PHE A 314 10.00 14.94 13.10
N SER A 315 10.41 14.51 14.30
CA SER A 315 11.54 15.08 15.04
C SER A 315 12.92 14.62 14.59
N ALA A 316 13.04 13.54 13.82
CA ALA A 316 14.34 13.00 13.42
C ALA A 316 15.13 13.96 12.51
N SER A 317 16.46 13.88 12.52
CA SER A 317 17.27 14.65 11.56
C SER A 317 17.15 14.07 10.16
N ARG A 318 17.12 14.94 9.13
CA ARG A 318 17.18 14.55 7.71
C ARG A 318 18.57 14.77 7.11
N ASN A 319 19.55 15.26 7.88
CA ASN A 319 20.85 15.69 7.35
C ASN A 319 21.62 14.57 6.65
N ASP A 320 21.46 13.34 7.13
CA ASP A 320 22.15 12.18 6.56
C ASP A 320 21.48 11.67 5.27
N PHE A 321 20.31 12.18 4.89
CA PHE A 321 19.55 11.74 3.72
C PHE A 321 19.93 12.60 2.52
N ASP A 322 21.12 12.37 2.01
CA ASP A 322 21.78 13.21 0.99
C ASP A 322 21.89 12.55 -0.38
N THR A 323 21.56 11.27 -0.50
CA THR A 323 21.80 10.48 -1.71
C THR A 323 20.47 10.10 -2.37
N PRO A 324 20.27 10.35 -3.68
CA PRO A 324 19.08 9.90 -4.39
C PRO A 324 18.89 8.41 -4.28
N ASN A 325 17.65 7.97 -4.02
CA ASN A 325 17.35 6.54 -3.95
C ASN A 325 17.34 5.92 -5.37
N PRO A 326 18.29 5.02 -5.69
CA PRO A 326 18.41 4.44 -7.03
C PRO A 326 17.17 3.64 -7.46
N SER A 327 16.38 3.14 -6.50
CA SER A 327 15.17 2.38 -6.80
C SER A 327 14.01 3.26 -7.32
N PHE A 328 14.05 4.57 -7.10
CA PHE A 328 13.07 5.54 -7.63
C PHE A 328 13.58 6.26 -8.88
N TYR A 329 14.87 6.60 -8.93
CA TYR A 329 15.44 7.38 -10.04
C TYR A 329 16.13 6.47 -11.05
N GLN A 330 15.37 5.59 -11.70
CA GLN A 330 15.91 4.73 -12.78
C GLN A 330 16.23 5.53 -14.03
N THR A 331 15.46 6.61 -14.25
CA THR A 331 15.72 7.61 -15.28
C THR A 331 15.99 8.93 -14.59
N ALA A 332 17.14 9.55 -14.87
CA ALA A 332 17.68 10.66 -14.09
C ALA A 332 16.78 11.90 -14.04
N ASP A 333 15.81 12.04 -14.95
CA ASP A 333 14.96 13.24 -15.10
C ASP A 333 13.47 12.99 -14.86
N ILE A 334 13.08 11.82 -14.36
CA ILE A 334 11.67 11.44 -14.20
C ILE A 334 11.40 11.01 -12.77
N TRP A 335 10.37 11.63 -12.15
CA TRP A 335 9.77 11.07 -10.95
C TRP A 335 8.71 10.02 -11.35
N PRO A 336 8.85 8.76 -10.91
CA PRO A 336 8.10 7.65 -11.49
C PRO A 336 6.64 7.57 -11.00
N MET A 337 6.28 8.25 -9.91
CA MET A 337 4.98 8.10 -9.27
C MET A 337 4.08 9.32 -9.47
N ARG A 338 2.79 9.14 -9.19
CA ARG A 338 1.79 10.21 -9.18
C ARG A 338 2.05 11.24 -8.08
N ASP A 339 1.57 12.45 -8.30
CA ASP A 339 1.66 13.57 -7.36
C ASP A 339 1.01 13.26 -6.00
N ASN A 340 -0.03 12.44 -5.96
CA ASN A 340 -0.77 12.10 -4.76
C ASN A 340 -0.27 10.85 -4.04
N ALA A 341 0.80 10.19 -4.53
CA ALA A 341 1.35 8.99 -3.91
C ALA A 341 1.74 9.24 -2.45
N ASN A 342 1.38 8.31 -1.56
CA ASN A 342 1.66 8.44 -0.13
C ASN A 342 1.88 7.05 0.51
N PRO A 343 2.99 6.82 1.23
CA PRO A 343 3.25 5.56 1.94
C PRO A 343 2.12 5.12 2.86
N THR A 344 1.37 6.06 3.46
CA THR A 344 0.29 5.72 4.40
C THR A 344 -0.88 5.00 3.76
N GLY A 345 -1.05 5.09 2.42
CA GLY A 345 -2.15 4.43 1.70
C GLY A 345 -2.09 2.90 1.76
N GLY A 346 -0.89 2.34 1.93
CA GLY A 346 -0.64 0.90 1.97
C GLY A 346 -0.88 0.25 3.32
N TRP A 347 -1.19 1.03 4.36
CA TRP A 347 -1.17 0.58 5.76
C TRP A 347 -2.39 1.07 6.54
N SER A 348 -2.82 0.28 7.53
CA SER A 348 -3.96 0.65 8.38
C SER A 348 -3.57 1.78 9.33
N HIS A 349 -4.26 2.92 9.22
CA HIS A 349 -4.08 4.07 10.11
C HIS A 349 -4.31 3.71 11.58
N LEU A 350 -5.28 2.84 11.85
CA LEU A 350 -5.58 2.39 13.20
C LEU A 350 -4.48 1.51 13.79
N GLU A 351 -3.75 0.77 12.96
CA GLU A 351 -2.63 -0.05 13.40
C GLU A 351 -1.40 0.82 13.66
N PHE A 352 -0.95 1.60 12.66
CA PHE A 352 0.32 2.29 12.79
C PHE A 352 0.29 3.44 13.80
N MET A 353 -0.88 4.07 14.04
CA MET A 353 -0.97 5.12 15.05
C MET A 353 -0.76 4.60 16.47
N LYS A 354 -0.93 3.30 16.73
CA LYS A 354 -0.58 2.68 18.03
C LYS A 354 0.93 2.67 18.29
N CYS A 355 1.74 2.76 17.23
CA CYS A 355 3.20 2.78 17.30
C CYS A 355 3.78 4.21 17.36
N THR A 356 2.92 5.23 17.45
CA THR A 356 3.36 6.63 17.52
C THR A 356 4.15 6.86 18.81
N PRO A 357 5.28 7.59 18.76
CA PRO A 357 5.99 8.03 19.95
C PRO A 357 5.14 8.95 20.85
N LYS A 358 5.74 9.51 21.91
CA LYS A 358 5.03 10.44 22.81
C LYS A 358 4.46 11.66 22.09
N ALA A 359 5.07 12.07 20.97
CA ALA A 359 4.52 13.04 20.04
C ALA A 359 3.29 12.46 19.29
N SER A 360 2.11 12.50 19.91
CA SER A 360 0.88 11.84 19.43
C SER A 360 0.39 12.27 18.05
N ASN A 361 0.84 13.40 17.53
CA ASN A 361 0.48 13.89 16.19
C ASN A 361 1.52 13.53 15.11
N ASP A 362 2.60 12.81 15.46
CA ASP A 362 3.62 12.37 14.50
C ASP A 362 3.17 11.12 13.73
N HIS A 363 2.31 11.32 12.73
CA HIS A 363 1.78 10.24 11.89
C HIS A 363 2.89 9.52 11.10
N THR A 364 3.89 10.27 10.61
CA THR A 364 5.08 9.73 9.92
C THR A 364 5.92 8.85 10.83
N GLY A 365 6.08 9.24 12.10
CA GLY A 365 6.75 8.43 13.12
C GLY A 365 5.96 7.19 13.48
N GLY A 366 4.64 7.29 13.62
CA GLY A 366 3.77 6.13 13.81
C GLY A 366 3.94 5.09 12.70
N LEU A 367 3.91 5.52 11.43
CA LEU A 367 4.16 4.63 10.30
C LEU A 367 5.58 4.04 10.32
N PHE A 368 6.61 4.86 10.55
CA PHE A 368 8.00 4.41 10.61
C PHE A 368 8.19 3.30 11.67
N PHE A 369 7.70 3.52 12.89
CA PHE A 369 7.88 2.55 13.97
C PHE A 369 7.02 1.30 13.81
N TYR A 370 5.85 1.42 13.20
CA TYR A 370 5.05 0.26 12.79
C TYR A 370 5.81 -0.61 11.78
N LEU A 371 6.32 0.01 10.71
CA LEU A 371 7.11 -0.69 9.70
C LEU A 371 8.38 -1.30 10.28
N ARG A 372 9.06 -0.59 11.18
CA ARG A 372 10.24 -1.10 11.87
C ARG A 372 9.93 -2.42 12.60
N THR A 373 8.91 -2.44 13.44
CA THR A 373 8.53 -3.65 14.18
C THR A 373 8.16 -4.78 13.22
N LEU A 374 7.30 -4.48 12.25
CA LEU A 374 6.85 -5.47 11.27
C LEU A 374 8.00 -6.08 10.46
N LEU A 375 8.95 -5.26 10.01
CA LEU A 375 10.09 -5.69 9.20
C LEU A 375 11.15 -6.42 10.04
N ILE A 376 11.31 -6.10 11.32
CA ILE A 376 12.13 -6.90 12.24
C ILE A 376 11.57 -8.32 12.30
N ASP A 377 10.26 -8.45 12.53
CA ASP A 377 9.62 -9.77 12.64
C ASP A 377 9.66 -10.52 11.31
N PHE A 378 9.53 -9.81 10.19
CA PHE A 378 9.70 -10.38 8.85
C PHE A 378 11.13 -10.91 8.62
N CYS A 379 12.16 -10.13 8.95
CA CYS A 379 13.56 -10.55 8.79
C CYS A 379 13.89 -11.74 9.69
N LYS A 380 13.38 -11.78 10.93
CA LYS A 380 13.51 -12.95 11.81
C LYS A 380 12.87 -14.17 11.18
N ARG A 381 11.66 -14.04 10.64
CA ARG A 381 10.92 -15.13 10.00
C ARG A 381 11.64 -15.67 8.78
N MET A 382 12.19 -14.80 7.94
CA MET A 382 12.93 -15.22 6.75
C MET A 382 14.18 -16.06 7.07
N LYS A 383 14.76 -15.87 8.26
CA LYS A 383 15.94 -16.62 8.71
C LYS A 383 15.58 -17.91 9.43
N SER A 384 14.46 -17.95 10.16
CA SER A 384 14.07 -19.13 10.93
C SER A 384 13.27 -20.15 10.11
N ALA A 385 12.35 -19.71 9.25
CA ALA A 385 11.47 -20.60 8.50
C ALA A 385 12.06 -21.03 7.15
N ASN A 386 11.67 -22.22 6.68
CA ASN A 386 12.03 -22.73 5.36
C ASN A 386 11.11 -22.10 4.28
N ILE A 387 11.48 -20.92 3.79
CA ILE A 387 10.68 -20.17 2.81
C ILE A 387 11.37 -20.09 1.45
N SER A 388 10.67 -20.51 0.40
CA SER A 388 11.10 -20.37 -1.00
C SER A 388 10.29 -19.29 -1.70
N TYR A 389 10.96 -18.19 -2.05
CA TYR A 389 10.38 -17.09 -2.83
C TYR A 389 10.62 -17.29 -4.31
N GLN A 390 9.61 -17.03 -5.12
CA GLN A 390 9.63 -17.15 -6.57
C GLN A 390 9.06 -15.87 -7.17
N LEU A 391 9.92 -15.06 -7.78
CA LEU A 391 9.55 -13.79 -8.40
C LEU A 391 9.54 -13.94 -9.93
N PHE A 392 8.40 -13.61 -10.53
CA PHE A 392 8.22 -13.59 -11.98
C PHE A 392 7.88 -12.18 -12.45
N ASN A 393 8.45 -11.78 -13.58
CA ASN A 393 8.03 -10.59 -14.31
C ASN A 393 7.30 -10.97 -15.60
N VAL A 394 6.02 -11.36 -15.47
CA VAL A 394 5.20 -11.72 -16.62
C VAL A 394 3.76 -11.22 -16.47
N ASN A 395 3.01 -11.20 -17.57
CA ASN A 395 1.58 -11.00 -17.50
C ASN A 395 0.94 -12.13 -16.67
N ALA A 396 0.06 -11.77 -15.74
CA ALA A 396 -0.62 -12.70 -14.85
C ALA A 396 -1.27 -13.89 -15.59
N THR A 397 -1.80 -13.67 -16.80
CA THR A 397 -2.46 -14.70 -17.63
C THR A 397 -1.52 -15.80 -18.15
N VAL A 398 -0.23 -15.50 -18.33
CA VAL A 398 0.77 -16.48 -18.81
C VAL A 398 1.58 -17.10 -17.68
N LEU A 399 1.36 -16.66 -16.44
CA LEU A 399 2.07 -17.17 -15.26
C LEU A 399 1.95 -18.70 -15.11
N PRO A 400 0.78 -19.36 -15.30
CA PRO A 400 0.67 -20.81 -15.13
C PRO A 400 1.67 -21.61 -15.98
N GLY A 401 1.84 -21.24 -17.26
CA GLY A 401 2.81 -21.91 -18.14
C GLY A 401 4.26 -21.73 -17.69
N HIS A 402 4.59 -20.59 -17.07
CA HIS A 402 5.93 -20.35 -16.51
C HIS A 402 6.16 -21.10 -15.20
N LEU A 403 5.10 -21.32 -14.40
CA LEU A 403 5.16 -22.19 -13.22
C LEU A 403 5.45 -23.63 -13.64
N GLU A 404 4.77 -24.14 -14.66
CA GLU A 404 5.02 -25.47 -15.23
C GLU A 404 6.48 -25.62 -15.69
N GLN A 405 6.96 -24.71 -16.52
CA GLN A 405 8.35 -24.72 -17.02
C GLN A 405 9.39 -24.58 -15.89
N SER A 406 9.02 -23.94 -14.78
CA SER A 406 9.90 -23.76 -13.62
C SER A 406 9.90 -24.96 -12.66
N GLY A 407 9.19 -26.04 -12.98
CA GLY A 407 9.05 -27.21 -12.12
C GLY A 407 8.05 -27.03 -10.97
N LEU A 408 7.24 -25.96 -11.03
CA LEU A 408 6.19 -25.65 -10.05
C LEU A 408 4.79 -25.96 -10.60
N GLY A 409 4.67 -26.59 -11.79
CA GLY A 409 3.37 -26.90 -12.41
C GLY A 409 2.47 -27.81 -11.59
N GLY A 410 3.04 -28.63 -10.70
CA GLY A 410 2.29 -29.47 -9.77
C GLY A 410 1.89 -28.78 -8.46
N ILE A 411 2.34 -27.54 -8.22
CA ILE A 411 2.02 -26.81 -6.99
C ILE A 411 0.65 -26.17 -7.12
N LEU A 412 -0.25 -26.60 -6.25
CA LEU A 412 -1.50 -25.89 -5.99
C LEU A 412 -1.31 -24.97 -4.78
N PHE A 413 -2.00 -23.84 -4.79
CA PHE A 413 -1.86 -22.80 -3.76
C PHE A 413 -2.98 -22.88 -2.72
N ASP A 414 -2.63 -22.67 -1.46
CA ASP A 414 -3.58 -22.55 -0.35
C ASP A 414 -4.28 -21.20 -0.37
N ARG A 415 -3.56 -20.14 -0.76
CA ARG A 415 -4.12 -18.80 -0.93
C ARG A 415 -3.60 -18.19 -2.21
N ILE A 416 -4.53 -17.64 -2.98
CA ILE A 416 -4.21 -16.85 -4.16
C ILE A 416 -4.78 -15.45 -3.93
N GLU A 417 -3.91 -14.46 -3.90
CA GLU A 417 -4.26 -13.06 -3.82
C GLU A 417 -4.15 -12.40 -5.20
N ILE A 418 -5.25 -11.76 -5.61
CA ILE A 418 -5.38 -11.02 -6.87
C ILE A 418 -5.96 -9.64 -6.55
N LYS A 419 -5.11 -8.76 -6.03
CA LYS A 419 -5.60 -7.61 -5.26
C LYS A 419 -5.07 -6.26 -5.69
N VAL A 420 -3.81 -6.16 -6.15
CA VAL A 420 -3.11 -4.86 -6.09
C VAL A 420 -3.15 -4.06 -7.40
N SER A 421 -3.81 -4.57 -8.45
CA SER A 421 -3.64 -4.02 -9.81
C SER A 421 -4.94 -3.78 -10.60
N ASN A 422 -6.10 -3.67 -9.93
CA ASN A 422 -7.41 -3.52 -10.58
C ASN A 422 -7.75 -4.64 -11.60
N ILE A 423 -6.95 -5.70 -11.67
CA ILE A 423 -7.03 -6.65 -12.79
C ILE A 423 -8.36 -7.42 -12.85
N CYS A 424 -9.06 -7.52 -11.72
CA CYS A 424 -10.39 -8.13 -11.64
C CYS A 424 -11.48 -7.26 -12.25
N ASP A 425 -11.28 -5.94 -12.32
CA ASP A 425 -12.24 -5.00 -12.90
C ASP A 425 -12.33 -5.19 -14.42
N ARG A 426 -13.50 -4.88 -15.00
CA ARG A 426 -13.79 -5.15 -16.42
C ARG A 426 -12.90 -4.33 -17.36
N GLY A 427 -12.49 -3.13 -16.93
CA GLY A 427 -11.55 -2.29 -17.68
C GLY A 427 -10.12 -2.85 -17.80
N TYR A 428 -9.81 -3.99 -17.16
CA TYR A 428 -8.49 -4.61 -17.17
C TYR A 428 -8.54 -6.04 -17.73
N LEU A 429 -8.31 -7.09 -16.92
CA LEU A 429 -8.45 -8.49 -17.39
C LEU A 429 -9.91 -8.96 -17.23
N GLY A 430 -10.61 -8.46 -16.22
CA GLY A 430 -11.96 -8.89 -15.90
C GLY A 430 -12.03 -10.26 -15.19
N PRO A 431 -13.21 -10.60 -14.65
CA PRO A 431 -13.37 -11.79 -13.81
C PRO A 431 -13.17 -13.11 -14.58
N GLU A 432 -13.60 -13.20 -15.84
CA GLU A 432 -13.50 -14.43 -16.63
C GLU A 432 -12.05 -14.87 -16.84
N SER A 433 -11.18 -13.98 -17.34
CA SER A 433 -9.77 -14.31 -17.56
C SER A 433 -9.04 -14.62 -16.26
N VAL A 434 -9.39 -13.93 -15.16
CA VAL A 434 -8.85 -14.21 -13.84
C VAL A 434 -9.26 -15.60 -13.35
N PHE A 435 -10.54 -15.97 -13.45
CA PHE A 435 -10.99 -17.30 -13.05
C PHE A 435 -10.38 -18.40 -13.91
N ALA A 436 -10.33 -18.22 -15.24
CA ALA A 436 -9.71 -19.19 -16.15
C ALA A 436 -8.25 -19.46 -15.81
N THR A 437 -7.51 -18.44 -15.39
CA THR A 437 -6.08 -18.53 -15.08
C THR A 437 -5.82 -19.12 -13.69
N PHE A 438 -6.53 -18.63 -12.67
CA PHE A 438 -6.16 -18.89 -11.27
C PHE A 438 -7.02 -19.91 -10.55
N ALA A 439 -8.26 -20.15 -11.00
CA ALA A 439 -9.06 -21.23 -10.42
C ALA A 439 -8.33 -22.58 -10.51
N PRO A 440 -7.73 -22.98 -11.66
CA PRO A 440 -6.94 -24.21 -11.80
C PRO A 440 -5.85 -24.39 -10.73
N LEU A 441 -5.19 -23.29 -10.35
CA LEU A 441 -4.05 -23.26 -9.43
C LEU A 441 -4.47 -23.32 -7.95
N LEU A 442 -5.75 -23.16 -7.63
CA LEU A 442 -6.24 -23.20 -6.25
C LEU A 442 -6.40 -24.65 -5.77
N LYS A 443 -5.84 -24.96 -4.59
CA LYS A 443 -6.00 -26.29 -3.97
C LYS A 443 -7.50 -26.62 -3.76
N PRO A 444 -7.94 -27.83 -4.12
CA PRO A 444 -9.30 -28.28 -3.86
C PRO A 444 -9.54 -28.54 -2.37
N ALA A 445 -10.80 -28.54 -1.94
CA ALA A 445 -11.14 -28.72 -0.52
C ALA A 445 -10.74 -30.11 0.03
N SER A 446 -10.52 -31.09 -0.85
CA SER A 446 -10.00 -32.43 -0.52
C SER A 446 -8.54 -32.44 -0.09
N GLN A 447 -7.75 -31.43 -0.48
CA GLN A 447 -6.31 -31.33 -0.16
C GLN A 447 -6.00 -30.23 0.86
N THR A 448 -6.91 -29.27 1.05
CA THR A 448 -6.81 -28.24 2.08
C THR A 448 -8.22 -27.85 2.48
N THR A 449 -8.48 -27.68 3.76
CA THR A 449 -9.85 -27.33 4.20
C THR A 449 -10.26 -25.90 3.80
N LYS A 450 -9.36 -25.08 3.24
CA LYS A 450 -9.52 -23.61 3.15
C LYS A 450 -8.86 -22.93 1.96
N GLY A 451 -8.83 -23.54 0.77
CA GLY A 451 -8.28 -22.87 -0.42
C GLY A 451 -9.07 -21.59 -0.71
N ILE A 452 -8.43 -20.41 -0.65
CA ILE A 452 -9.11 -19.12 -0.90
C ILE A 452 -8.45 -18.38 -2.06
N LEU A 453 -9.28 -18.00 -3.04
CA LEU A 453 -8.98 -17.00 -4.06
C LEU A 453 -9.59 -15.66 -3.62
N LEU A 454 -8.75 -14.68 -3.30
CA LEU A 454 -9.16 -13.34 -2.89
C LEU A 454 -9.03 -12.37 -4.07
N MET A 455 -10.16 -11.76 -4.46
CA MET A 455 -10.22 -10.75 -5.52
C MET A 455 -10.63 -9.39 -4.96
N LEU A 456 -10.01 -8.33 -5.46
CA LEU A 456 -10.41 -6.94 -5.19
C LEU A 456 -10.91 -6.27 -6.47
N TYR A 457 -12.05 -5.62 -6.35
CA TYR A 457 -12.64 -4.75 -7.38
C TYR A 457 -12.53 -3.29 -6.90
N LEU A 458 -11.70 -2.51 -7.58
CA LEU A 458 -11.47 -1.10 -7.26
C LEU A 458 -12.33 -0.16 -8.12
N ASN A 459 -12.74 -0.59 -9.31
CA ASN A 459 -13.46 0.27 -10.26
C ASN A 459 -14.86 -0.22 -10.59
N ALA A 460 -15.19 -1.48 -10.32
CA ALA A 460 -16.47 -2.10 -10.68
C ALA A 460 -17.71 -1.28 -10.29
N VAL A 461 -17.70 -0.63 -9.13
CA VAL A 461 -18.82 0.23 -8.68
C VAL A 461 -18.91 1.51 -9.52
N ILE A 462 -17.77 2.15 -9.79
CA ILE A 462 -17.70 3.41 -10.53
C ILE A 462 -18.06 3.21 -12.00
N GLU A 463 -17.64 2.09 -12.59
CA GLU A 463 -18.01 1.69 -13.96
C GLU A 463 -19.53 1.69 -14.16
N GLU A 464 -20.30 1.26 -13.16
CA GLU A 464 -21.77 1.20 -13.23
C GLU A 464 -22.44 2.50 -12.78
N CYS A 465 -21.86 3.23 -11.83
CA CYS A 465 -22.38 4.51 -11.34
C CYS A 465 -22.55 5.53 -12.48
N HIS A 466 -21.62 5.55 -13.45
CA HIS A 466 -21.69 6.41 -14.63
C HIS A 466 -22.80 6.05 -15.63
N SER A 467 -23.39 4.86 -15.51
CA SER A 467 -24.51 4.45 -16.38
C SER A 467 -25.87 4.93 -15.86
N ARG A 468 -25.92 5.54 -14.66
CA ARG A 468 -27.15 5.93 -13.94
C ARG A 468 -27.30 7.45 -13.81
N ASP A 469 -27.21 8.18 -14.92
CA ASP A 469 -27.65 9.58 -14.96
C ASP A 469 -29.18 9.63 -14.78
N GLY A 470 -29.68 10.02 -13.59
CA GLY A 470 -31.11 10.35 -13.42
C GLY A 470 -31.79 10.21 -12.05
N GLU A 471 -31.22 9.56 -11.03
CA GLU A 471 -31.93 9.35 -9.75
C GLU A 471 -31.69 10.49 -8.73
N VAL A 472 -32.46 11.58 -8.85
CA VAL A 472 -32.37 12.79 -7.99
C VAL A 472 -32.74 12.52 -6.52
N GLU A 473 -33.60 11.54 -6.25
CA GLU A 473 -34.09 11.23 -4.89
C GLU A 473 -33.04 10.54 -4.00
N ASP A 474 -32.15 9.72 -4.58
CA ASP A 474 -31.09 9.02 -3.82
C ASP A 474 -30.06 10.02 -3.25
N LEU A 475 -29.72 11.05 -4.02
CA LEU A 475 -28.73 12.05 -3.66
C LEU A 475 -29.15 12.88 -2.43
N HIS A 476 -30.44 13.17 -2.26
CA HIS A 476 -30.93 13.92 -1.09
C HIS A 476 -30.71 13.13 0.21
N SER A 477 -31.08 11.85 0.24
CA SER A 477 -30.87 10.96 1.38
C SER A 477 -29.38 10.82 1.73
N LYS A 478 -28.52 10.66 0.72
CA LYS A 478 -27.05 10.55 0.95
C LYS A 478 -26.47 11.84 1.50
N THR A 479 -26.92 12.97 0.98
CA THR A 479 -26.54 14.29 1.49
C THR A 479 -26.95 14.47 2.95
N GLN A 480 -28.16 14.03 3.34
CA GLN A 480 -28.59 14.08 4.74
C GLN A 480 -27.70 13.22 5.66
N GLN A 481 -27.32 12.01 5.22
CA GLN A 481 -26.41 11.15 5.97
C GLN A 481 -25.03 11.79 6.13
N ALA A 482 -24.43 12.29 5.05
CA ALA A 482 -23.16 13.02 5.11
C ALA A 482 -23.26 14.24 6.05
N MET A 483 -24.37 14.97 6.01
CA MET A 483 -24.58 16.15 6.85
C MET A 483 -24.58 15.82 8.35
N LYS A 484 -25.06 14.63 8.75
CA LYS A 484 -24.99 14.16 10.16
C LYS A 484 -23.54 14.13 10.65
N PHE A 485 -22.63 13.56 9.88
CA PHE A 485 -21.21 13.49 10.23
C PHE A 485 -20.50 14.84 10.13
N LEU A 486 -20.82 15.64 9.11
CA LEU A 486 -20.21 16.96 8.93
C LEU A 486 -20.61 17.95 10.03
N LYS A 487 -21.85 17.89 10.53
CA LYS A 487 -22.31 18.67 11.69
C LYS A 487 -21.55 18.35 12.98
N ASN A 488 -21.24 17.07 13.17
CA ASN A 488 -20.53 16.59 14.35
C ASN A 488 -19.01 16.84 14.29
N ASP A 489 -18.44 17.04 13.09
CA ASP A 489 -17.00 17.21 12.91
C ASP A 489 -16.48 18.56 13.42
N SER A 490 -17.12 19.68 13.03
CA SER A 490 -16.79 21.01 13.57
C SER A 490 -17.90 22.04 13.29
N PRO A 491 -18.68 22.44 14.31
CA PRO A 491 -19.64 23.53 14.19
C PRO A 491 -18.99 24.87 13.79
N ALA A 492 -17.71 25.05 14.11
CA ALA A 492 -16.94 26.24 13.75
C ALA A 492 -16.64 26.31 12.24
N ARG A 493 -16.39 25.18 11.56
CA ARG A 493 -16.25 25.14 10.08
C ARG A 493 -17.55 25.49 9.40
N LEU A 494 -18.64 24.85 9.82
CA LEU A 494 -19.97 25.13 9.28
C LEU A 494 -20.37 26.58 9.51
N ARG A 495 -20.11 27.16 10.70
CA ARG A 495 -20.36 28.58 10.97
C ARG A 495 -19.52 29.51 10.09
N LYS A 496 -18.24 29.17 9.87
CA LYS A 496 -17.31 29.99 9.06
C LYS A 496 -17.73 30.07 7.59
N PHE A 497 -18.34 29.02 7.05
CA PHE A 497 -18.74 28.93 5.65
C PHE A 497 -20.26 28.81 5.44
N ARG A 498 -21.06 29.13 6.47
CA ARG A 498 -22.53 28.96 6.51
C ARG A 498 -23.27 29.74 5.44
N ASN A 499 -22.74 30.91 5.07
CA ASN A 499 -23.44 31.92 4.28
C ASN A 499 -23.37 31.69 2.77
N SER A 500 -22.85 30.55 2.29
CA SER A 500 -22.65 30.36 0.85
C SER A 500 -22.74 28.90 0.39
N ILE A 501 -23.84 28.20 0.73
CA ILE A 501 -24.11 26.86 0.18
C ILE A 501 -24.39 26.94 -1.35
N ILE A 502 -24.72 28.13 -1.86
CA ILE A 502 -24.98 28.40 -3.28
C ILE A 502 -23.69 28.66 -4.08
N ASP A 503 -22.57 28.91 -3.38
CA ASP A 503 -21.28 29.18 -4.02
C ASP A 503 -20.48 27.89 -4.20
N THR A 504 -20.31 27.47 -5.46
CA THR A 504 -19.54 26.28 -5.82
C THR A 504 -18.06 26.39 -5.43
N HIS A 505 -17.56 27.60 -5.13
CA HIS A 505 -16.21 27.84 -4.63
C HIS A 505 -16.05 27.58 -3.12
N ASN A 506 -17.16 27.36 -2.40
CA ASN A 506 -17.16 27.13 -0.96
C ASN A 506 -16.50 25.79 -0.62
N PRO A 507 -15.44 25.76 0.21
CA PRO A 507 -14.76 24.52 0.57
C PRO A 507 -15.67 23.52 1.32
N GLU A 508 -16.69 23.99 2.06
CA GLU A 508 -17.69 23.11 2.67
C GLU A 508 -18.64 22.50 1.64
N ALA A 509 -18.96 23.19 0.55
CA ALA A 509 -19.78 22.61 -0.53
C ALA A 509 -19.01 21.50 -1.26
N VAL A 510 -17.72 21.72 -1.55
CA VAL A 510 -16.83 20.69 -2.12
C VAL A 510 -16.74 19.48 -1.19
N ARG A 511 -16.52 19.72 0.11
CA ARG A 511 -16.45 18.66 1.11
C ARG A 511 -17.76 17.89 1.23
N MET A 512 -18.90 18.58 1.22
CA MET A 512 -20.24 17.95 1.25
C MET A 512 -20.45 17.03 0.05
N SER A 513 -20.07 17.47 -1.15
CA SER A 513 -20.15 16.65 -2.37
C SER A 513 -19.30 15.37 -2.23
N MET A 514 -18.04 15.50 -1.80
CA MET A 514 -17.16 14.35 -1.58
C MET A 514 -17.69 13.39 -0.50
N ALA A 515 -18.19 13.93 0.62
CA ALA A 515 -18.74 13.14 1.71
C ALA A 515 -20.02 12.40 1.29
N SER A 516 -20.87 13.03 0.46
CA SER A 516 -22.10 12.41 -0.04
C SER A 516 -21.82 11.21 -0.95
N ALA A 517 -20.75 11.28 -1.75
CA ALA A 517 -20.31 10.18 -2.60
C ALA A 517 -19.91 8.92 -1.81
N MET A 518 -19.50 9.06 -0.55
CA MET A 518 -19.13 7.92 0.31
C MET A 518 -20.34 7.08 0.78
N PHE A 519 -21.57 7.60 0.62
CA PHE A 519 -22.80 6.93 1.05
C PHE A 519 -23.65 6.38 -0.11
N LEU A 520 -23.16 6.47 -1.36
CA LEU A 520 -23.84 5.89 -2.52
C LEU A 520 -24.12 4.39 -2.32
N ASP A 521 -25.12 3.86 -3.02
CA ASP A 521 -25.45 2.44 -2.91
C ASP A 521 -24.51 1.54 -3.71
N PHE A 522 -23.29 1.40 -3.19
CA PHE A 522 -22.27 0.52 -3.77
C PHE A 522 -22.73 -0.93 -3.92
N LYS A 523 -23.72 -1.39 -3.14
CA LYS A 523 -24.21 -2.76 -3.22
C LYS A 523 -25.05 -2.95 -4.48
N LYS A 524 -25.96 -2.01 -4.77
CA LYS A 524 -26.77 -2.02 -5.99
C LYS A 524 -25.90 -1.90 -7.24
N ASP A 525 -24.92 -1.00 -7.22
CA ASP A 525 -24.03 -0.80 -8.37
C ASP A 525 -23.14 -2.03 -8.61
N PHE A 526 -22.58 -2.65 -7.55
CA PHE A 526 -21.80 -3.88 -7.69
C PHE A 526 -22.65 -5.10 -8.08
N GLN A 527 -23.92 -5.16 -7.66
CA GLN A 527 -24.84 -6.19 -8.12
C GLN A 527 -25.09 -6.05 -9.63
N THR A 528 -25.34 -4.82 -10.10
CA THR A 528 -25.47 -4.52 -11.54
C THR A 528 -24.23 -4.94 -12.32
N PHE A 529 -23.04 -4.65 -11.79
CA PHE A 529 -21.78 -5.11 -12.36
C PHE A 529 -21.73 -6.64 -12.45
N SER A 530 -22.07 -7.33 -11.35
CA SER A 530 -22.04 -8.78 -11.24
C SER A 530 -23.01 -9.46 -12.22
N GLU A 531 -24.19 -8.89 -12.43
CA GLU A 531 -25.17 -9.35 -13.41
C GLU A 531 -24.66 -9.16 -14.84
N LYS A 532 -24.10 -7.99 -15.17
CA LYS A 532 -23.54 -7.69 -16.51
C LYS A 532 -22.38 -8.59 -16.90
N VAL A 533 -21.50 -8.92 -15.95
CA VAL A 533 -20.39 -9.88 -16.18
C VAL A 533 -20.82 -11.33 -16.00
N GLN A 534 -22.10 -11.59 -15.69
CA GLN A 534 -22.66 -12.93 -15.48
C GLN A 534 -21.86 -13.74 -14.43
N MET A 535 -21.53 -13.10 -13.31
CA MET A 535 -20.63 -13.64 -12.27
C MET A 535 -21.01 -15.06 -11.84
N ASP A 536 -22.30 -15.34 -11.63
CA ASP A 536 -22.78 -16.66 -11.21
C ASP A 536 -22.51 -17.75 -12.26
N GLN A 537 -22.62 -17.42 -13.54
CA GLN A 537 -22.32 -18.35 -14.63
C GLN A 537 -20.81 -18.60 -14.72
N LEU A 538 -19.99 -17.56 -14.57
CA LEU A 538 -18.54 -17.67 -14.56
C LEU A 538 -18.04 -18.52 -13.39
N VAL A 539 -18.59 -18.30 -12.19
CA VAL A 539 -18.26 -19.07 -10.98
C VAL A 539 -18.57 -20.55 -11.19
N LYS A 540 -19.75 -20.88 -11.74
CA LYS A 540 -20.12 -22.26 -12.10
C LYS A 540 -19.20 -22.85 -13.18
N LYS A 541 -18.95 -22.11 -14.26
CA LYS A 541 -18.07 -22.51 -15.38
C LYS A 541 -16.67 -22.90 -14.89
N HIS A 542 -16.14 -22.18 -13.90
CA HIS A 542 -14.80 -22.41 -13.36
C HIS A 542 -14.76 -23.28 -12.09
N LYS A 543 -15.88 -23.92 -11.72
CA LYS A 543 -15.99 -24.79 -10.53
C LYS A 543 -15.54 -24.08 -9.25
N LEU A 544 -16.02 -22.86 -9.08
CA LEU A 544 -15.80 -22.04 -7.89
C LEU A 544 -17.11 -21.89 -7.12
N LYS A 545 -16.98 -21.48 -5.87
CA LYS A 545 -18.08 -21.10 -4.99
C LYS A 545 -17.75 -19.79 -4.30
N ILE A 546 -18.71 -18.86 -4.28
CA ILE A 546 -18.57 -17.59 -3.57
C ILE A 546 -18.75 -17.84 -2.07
N ARG A 547 -17.78 -17.44 -1.26
CA ARG A 547 -17.91 -17.54 0.20
C ARG A 547 -18.84 -16.46 0.72
N ARG A 548 -19.93 -16.89 1.36
CA ARG A 548 -20.90 -15.96 1.99
C ARG A 548 -20.30 -15.25 3.20
N LYS A 549 -19.53 -15.97 4.01
CA LYS A 549 -18.81 -15.43 5.16
C LYS A 549 -17.32 -15.36 4.82
N HIS A 550 -16.83 -14.14 4.68
CA HIS A 550 -15.42 -13.88 4.45
C HIS A 550 -14.60 -14.21 5.71
N THR A 551 -13.36 -14.66 5.52
CA THR A 551 -12.45 -14.94 6.64
C THR A 551 -11.14 -14.17 6.57
N ILE A 552 -10.80 -13.53 5.45
CA ILE A 552 -9.59 -12.71 5.33
C ILE A 552 -9.92 -11.24 5.57
N VAL A 553 -10.92 -10.73 4.86
CA VAL A 553 -11.32 -9.32 4.93
C VAL A 553 -12.81 -9.16 4.67
N GLU A 554 -13.46 -8.25 5.37
CA GLU A 554 -14.87 -7.95 5.15
C GLU A 554 -15.15 -7.60 3.67
N PRO A 555 -16.34 -7.92 3.14
CA PRO A 555 -16.81 -7.51 1.83
C PRO A 555 -16.52 -6.07 1.43
N TRP A 556 -16.76 -5.14 2.36
CA TRP A 556 -16.75 -3.70 2.17
C TRP A 556 -16.07 -3.05 3.38
N PRO A 557 -14.75 -3.17 3.53
CA PRO A 557 -14.07 -2.83 4.78
C PRO A 557 -14.07 -1.32 5.07
N PHE A 558 -14.37 -0.49 4.06
CA PHE A 558 -14.38 0.98 4.17
C PHE A 558 -15.76 1.59 3.90
N LYS A 559 -16.80 0.76 3.69
CA LYS A 559 -18.14 1.28 3.42
C LYS A 559 -18.72 1.91 4.68
N LEU A 560 -19.14 3.16 4.56
CA LEU A 560 -19.85 3.85 5.63
C LEU A 560 -21.34 3.51 5.63
N SER A 561 -21.93 3.54 6.82
CA SER A 561 -23.36 3.39 7.05
C SER A 561 -23.86 4.47 8.02
N ALA A 562 -25.17 4.54 8.24
CA ALA A 562 -25.77 5.46 9.21
C ALA A 562 -25.30 5.20 10.67
N GLN A 563 -24.80 3.98 10.94
CA GLN A 563 -24.27 3.53 12.23
C GLN A 563 -22.75 3.68 12.35
N SER A 564 -22.05 4.04 11.26
CA SER A 564 -20.62 4.31 11.32
C SER A 564 -20.30 5.39 12.36
N THR A 565 -19.14 5.25 12.97
CA THR A 565 -18.62 6.21 13.95
C THR A 565 -18.06 7.45 13.27
N GLN A 566 -18.01 8.57 13.99
CA GLN A 566 -17.35 9.78 13.49
C GLN A 566 -15.88 9.53 13.13
N LYS A 567 -15.20 8.64 13.86
CA LYS A 567 -13.80 8.30 13.61
C LYS A 567 -13.60 7.59 12.27
N GLU A 568 -14.50 6.67 11.90
CA GLU A 568 -14.44 5.99 10.60
C GLU A 568 -14.67 6.97 9.45
N PHE A 569 -15.65 7.87 9.59
CA PHE A 569 -15.90 8.93 8.61
C PHE A 569 -14.69 9.86 8.45
N ASP A 570 -14.10 10.31 9.56
CA ASP A 570 -12.95 11.21 9.56
C ASP A 570 -11.71 10.55 8.92
N LEU A 571 -11.52 9.24 9.16
CA LEU A 571 -10.43 8.47 8.57
C LEU A 571 -10.61 8.25 7.07
N LEU A 572 -11.80 7.83 6.63
CA LEU A 572 -12.09 7.65 5.20
C LEU A 572 -11.92 8.96 4.44
N SER A 573 -12.45 10.07 4.99
CA SER A 573 -12.34 11.41 4.42
C SER A 573 -10.90 11.90 4.27
N ALA A 574 -9.99 11.41 5.12
CA ALA A 574 -8.57 11.76 5.09
C ALA A 574 -7.70 10.75 4.32
N SER A 575 -8.29 9.64 3.85
CA SER A 575 -7.58 8.54 3.18
C SER A 575 -7.53 8.71 1.67
N GLN A 576 -6.84 7.78 0.99
CA GLN A 576 -6.87 7.65 -0.47
C GLN A 576 -7.97 6.68 -0.93
N TRP A 577 -8.78 6.16 -0.01
CA TRP A 577 -9.84 5.20 -0.27
C TRP A 577 -11.17 5.93 -0.43
N SER A 578 -12.08 5.26 -1.11
CA SER A 578 -13.37 5.79 -1.53
C SER A 578 -14.55 5.19 -0.76
N GLY A 579 -14.38 3.99 -0.19
CA GLY A 579 -15.42 3.23 0.48
C GLY A 579 -16.10 2.20 -0.41
N HIS A 580 -15.89 2.26 -1.73
CA HIS A 580 -16.50 1.34 -2.71
C HIS A 580 -15.59 0.18 -3.11
N GLU A 581 -14.47 -0.02 -2.42
CA GLU A 581 -13.57 -1.13 -2.68
C GLU A 581 -14.21 -2.45 -2.22
N ARG A 582 -14.51 -3.35 -3.18
CA ARG A 582 -15.19 -4.63 -2.91
C ARG A 582 -14.21 -5.79 -2.96
N TYR A 583 -14.12 -6.51 -1.86
CA TYR A 583 -13.42 -7.79 -1.80
C TYR A 583 -14.36 -8.94 -2.10
N MET A 584 -13.93 -10.00 -2.76
CA MET A 584 -14.68 -11.26 -2.86
C MET A 584 -13.75 -12.44 -2.58
N GLU A 585 -14.24 -13.40 -1.79
CA GLU A 585 -13.55 -14.65 -1.51
C GLU A 585 -14.24 -15.79 -2.25
N PHE A 586 -13.45 -16.58 -2.98
CA PHE A 586 -13.91 -17.76 -3.69
C PHE A 586 -13.14 -19.00 -3.21
N GLU A 587 -13.82 -20.14 -3.20
CA GLU A 587 -13.25 -21.46 -2.93
C GLU A 587 -13.56 -22.42 -4.08
N ARG A 588 -12.85 -23.54 -4.18
CA ARG A 588 -13.17 -24.59 -5.16
C ARG A 588 -14.49 -25.25 -4.79
N ASP A 589 -15.34 -25.45 -5.80
CA ASP A 589 -16.56 -26.23 -5.64
C ASP A 589 -16.22 -27.73 -5.71
N THR A 590 -16.62 -28.49 -4.68
CA THR A 590 -16.33 -29.92 -4.55
C THR A 590 -17.40 -30.83 -5.13
N GLU A 591 -18.55 -30.31 -5.57
CA GLU A 591 -19.69 -31.12 -6.03
C GLU A 591 -19.62 -31.51 -7.52
N VAL A 592 -18.44 -31.89 -8.04
CA VAL A 592 -18.35 -32.63 -9.31
C VAL A 592 -17.29 -33.72 -9.24
N THR A 593 -17.50 -34.68 -8.32
CA THR A 593 -17.14 -36.08 -8.54
C THR A 593 -18.45 -36.86 -8.57
N GLY A 594 -18.60 -37.74 -9.57
CA GLY A 594 -19.90 -38.15 -10.07
C GLY A 594 -20.79 -38.97 -9.13
N VAL A 595 -22.07 -38.91 -9.51
CA VAL A 595 -23.21 -39.74 -9.10
C VAL A 595 -23.74 -39.49 -7.68
N GLU A 596 -25.05 -39.20 -7.65
CA GLU A 596 -25.97 -39.10 -6.50
C GLU A 596 -26.08 -37.74 -5.79
N GLU A 597 -26.86 -36.82 -6.38
CA GLU A 597 -27.85 -36.05 -5.61
C GLU A 597 -28.93 -35.48 -6.55
N LEU A 598 -29.76 -36.40 -7.07
CA LEU A 598 -31.02 -36.08 -7.76
C LEU A 598 -32.24 -36.27 -6.83
N ALA A 599 -32.04 -36.20 -5.50
CA ALA A 599 -33.08 -36.48 -4.52
C ALA A 599 -33.47 -35.29 -3.61
N ALA A 600 -32.81 -34.13 -3.69
CA ALA A 600 -33.04 -33.03 -2.74
C ALA A 600 -33.79 -31.79 -3.30
N LEU A 601 -34.45 -31.90 -4.46
CA LEU A 601 -35.29 -30.83 -5.03
C LEU A 601 -36.74 -31.27 -5.35
N GLY A 602 -37.18 -32.42 -4.82
CA GLY A 602 -38.51 -32.99 -5.08
C GLY A 602 -39.53 -32.91 -3.93
N GLU A 603 -39.13 -32.52 -2.71
CA GLU A 603 -40.03 -32.55 -1.55
C GLU A 603 -40.11 -31.19 -0.82
N MET A 604 -40.55 -30.14 -1.52
CA MET A 604 -41.07 -28.92 -0.89
C MET A 604 -42.31 -28.36 -1.60
N SER A 605 -43.12 -29.23 -2.20
CA SER A 605 -44.51 -28.90 -2.55
C SER A 605 -45.42 -30.04 -2.11
N LEU A 606 -45.93 -29.96 -0.88
CA LEU A 606 -47.20 -30.53 -0.41
C LEU A 606 -47.32 -30.20 1.08
N GLY A 607 -48.20 -29.27 1.43
CA GLY A 607 -48.44 -28.88 2.82
C GLY A 607 -49.20 -27.57 2.99
N VAL A 608 -50.29 -27.38 2.25
CA VAL A 608 -51.35 -26.42 2.62
C VAL A 608 -52.56 -27.25 3.02
N ASN A 609 -52.78 -27.34 4.33
CA ASN A 609 -54.04 -27.10 5.01
C ASN A 609 -53.74 -26.77 6.46
#